data_AF-A0AAE2YRR3-F1
#
_entry.id   AF-A0AAE2YRR3-F1
#
_cell.length_a   1.000
_cell.length_b   1.000
_cell.length_c   1.000
_cell.angle_alpha   90.00
_cell.angle_beta   90.00
_cell.angle_gamma   90.00
#
_symmetry.space_group_name_H-M   'P 1'
#
loop_
_entity.id
_entity.type
_entity.pdbx_description
1 polymer ?
#
loop_
_entity_poly.entity_id
_entity_poly.type
_entity_poly.pdbx_seq_one_letter_code
_entity_poly.pdbx_strand_id
1 'polypeptide(L)'
;MIFRQICSEKEGSLAYILGDPITREAVVIDVAETHLPAVEEFLRSRGLQLRLILVTHWNVSHEKAAETLRENWGARLAAHESVDAASVDMRIRDEDVLYFGEESLRVFHTPGRTPCALTYAWNDRLFTGETILVRGLHPKLRGQAKVRLLARLHALLERFPEETLLYPGAENQGRRLSSIEEFRRRSQLGTGGDSAGFLQRYSHLLPNKNVAKQGEKVRAEKNLHRYGPGKNVPASL
;
A
#
# COMPACT_ATOMS: atom_id res chain seq x y z
N MET A 1 -6.52 -2.70 15.88
CA MET A 1 -5.72 -2.35 14.70
C MET A 1 -5.46 -0.85 14.65
N ILE A 2 -4.19 -0.43 14.65
CA ILE A 2 -3.78 0.96 14.40
C ILE A 2 -3.12 1.01 13.02
N PHE A 3 -3.61 1.88 12.13
CA PHE A 3 -3.11 2.00 10.77
C PHE A 3 -2.98 3.48 10.37
N ARG A 4 -1.84 3.83 9.76
CA ARG A 4 -1.62 5.16 9.18
C ARG A 4 -0.87 5.06 7.87
N GLN A 5 -1.36 5.76 6.85
CA GLN A 5 -0.62 6.06 5.62
C GLN A 5 -0.08 7.49 5.70
N ILE A 6 1.19 7.66 5.36
CA ILE A 6 1.89 8.95 5.27
C ILE A 6 2.37 9.11 3.83
N CYS A 7 2.19 10.31 3.27
CA CYS A 7 2.59 10.63 1.90
C CYS A 7 3.56 11.81 1.92
N SER A 8 4.70 11.65 1.26
CA SER A 8 5.58 12.77 0.95
C SER A 8 5.04 13.49 -0.29
N GLU A 9 4.47 14.69 -0.13
CA GLU A 9 3.95 15.46 -1.27
C GLU A 9 5.04 15.88 -2.26
N LYS A 10 6.29 15.99 -1.80
CA LYS A 10 7.43 16.36 -2.65
C LYS A 10 7.88 15.23 -3.55
N GLU A 11 7.84 13.99 -3.06
CA GLU A 11 8.43 12.83 -3.74
C GLU A 11 7.40 11.83 -4.27
N GLY A 12 6.13 11.94 -3.83
CA GLY A 12 5.09 10.97 -4.14
C GLY A 12 5.26 9.63 -3.43
N SER A 13 6.27 9.48 -2.58
CA SER A 13 6.50 8.26 -1.81
C SER A 13 5.44 8.09 -0.71
N LEU A 14 5.11 6.83 -0.42
CA LEU A 14 4.14 6.45 0.60
C LEU A 14 4.83 5.57 1.65
N ALA A 15 4.60 5.91 2.91
CA ALA A 15 5.01 5.12 4.05
C ALA A 15 3.80 4.68 4.88
N TYR A 16 3.96 3.59 5.61
CA TYR A 16 2.89 2.99 6.41
C TYR A 16 3.33 2.75 7.83
N ILE A 17 2.41 2.93 8.78
CA ILE A 17 2.58 2.59 10.18
C ILE A 17 1.47 1.61 10.55
N LEU A 18 1.87 0.44 11.05
CA LEU A 18 0.97 -0.60 11.55
C LEU A 18 1.26 -0.77 13.03
N GLY A 19 0.22 -0.82 13.86
CA GLY A 19 0.36 -0.98 15.30
C GLY A 19 -0.66 -1.94 15.88
N ASP A 20 -0.20 -2.77 16.81
CA ASP A 20 -1.03 -3.57 17.68
C ASP A 20 -1.72 -2.64 18.70
N PRO A 21 -3.06 -2.60 18.75
CA PRO A 21 -3.78 -1.77 19.73
C PRO A 21 -3.55 -2.18 21.19
N ILE A 22 -3.21 -3.45 21.45
CA ILE A 22 -3.08 -4.05 22.79
C ILE A 22 -1.67 -3.82 23.32
N THR A 23 -0.64 -4.40 22.69
CA THR A 23 0.75 -4.28 23.17
C THR A 23 1.40 -2.94 22.85
N ARG A 24 0.82 -2.18 21.91
CA ARG A 24 1.38 -0.94 21.35
C ARG A 24 2.67 -1.14 20.55
N GLU A 25 3.08 -2.39 20.27
CA GLU A 25 4.15 -2.65 19.32
C GLU A 25 3.73 -2.23 17.91
N ALA A 26 4.67 -1.68 17.15
CA ALA A 26 4.44 -1.15 15.83
C ALA A 26 5.56 -1.52 14.86
N VAL A 27 5.20 -1.51 13.58
CA VAL A 27 6.14 -1.57 12.46
C VAL A 27 5.88 -0.41 11.50
N VAL A 28 6.91 -0.03 10.78
CA VAL A 28 6.78 0.91 9.66
C VAL A 28 7.22 0.27 8.36
N ILE A 29 6.63 0.69 7.24
CA ILE A 29 6.95 0.19 5.90
C ILE A 29 7.32 1.38 5.00
N ASP A 30 8.43 1.26 4.28
CA ASP A 30 8.89 2.22 3.23
C ASP A 30 9.06 3.67 3.73
N VAL A 31 9.50 3.84 4.98
CA VAL A 31 9.84 5.17 5.50
C VAL A 31 11.04 5.73 4.73
N ALA A 32 10.99 7.01 4.40
CA ALA A 32 12.03 7.77 3.72
C ALA A 32 12.34 9.01 4.58
N GLU A 33 13.43 9.72 4.31
CA GLU A 33 13.82 10.89 5.11
C GLU A 33 12.68 11.93 5.19
N THR A 34 11.94 12.11 4.09
CA THR A 34 10.80 13.03 4.00
C THR A 34 9.60 12.63 4.87
N HIS A 35 9.53 11.38 5.31
CA HIS A 35 8.45 10.85 6.16
C HIS A 35 8.77 10.97 7.66
N LEU A 36 10.05 11.08 8.05
CA LEU A 36 10.50 10.94 9.44
C LEU A 36 9.72 11.82 10.42
N PRO A 37 9.54 13.15 10.20
CA PRO A 37 8.85 13.98 11.19
C PRO A 37 7.43 13.49 11.49
N ALA A 38 6.66 13.17 10.44
CA ALA A 38 5.28 12.71 10.57
C ALA A 38 5.19 11.29 11.15
N VAL A 39 6.14 10.42 10.82
CA VAL A 39 6.22 9.06 11.37
C VAL A 39 6.47 9.11 12.87
N GLU A 40 7.50 9.84 13.30
CA GLU A 40 7.86 9.90 14.71
C GLU A 40 6.79 10.61 15.55
N GLU A 41 6.19 11.69 15.03
CA GLU A 41 5.07 12.36 15.71
C GLU A 41 3.89 11.41 15.92
N PHE A 42 3.54 10.62 14.90
CA PHE A 42 2.47 9.65 15.01
C PHE A 42 2.80 8.54 16.03
N LEU A 43 4.02 8.01 16.00
CA LEU A 43 4.46 6.99 16.97
C LEU A 43 4.39 7.53 18.41
N ARG A 44 4.93 8.74 18.66
CA ARG A 44 4.92 9.37 19.99
C ARG A 44 3.51 9.69 20.47
N SER A 45 2.69 10.35 19.64
CA SER A 45 1.31 10.75 20.01
C SER A 45 0.38 9.57 20.28
N ARG A 46 0.70 8.39 19.74
CA ARG A 46 -0.05 7.15 19.99
C ARG A 46 0.59 6.25 21.04
N GLY A 47 1.75 6.62 21.60
CA GLY A 47 2.48 5.80 22.57
C GLY A 47 2.83 4.42 22.00
N LEU A 48 3.24 4.38 20.73
CA LEU A 48 3.64 3.15 20.04
C LEU A 48 5.12 2.87 20.26
N GLN A 49 5.47 1.59 20.29
CA GLN A 49 6.84 1.10 20.38
C GLN A 49 7.27 0.53 19.04
N LEU A 50 8.16 1.22 18.34
CA LEU A 50 8.62 0.76 17.04
C LEU A 50 9.56 -0.45 17.19
N ARG A 51 9.21 -1.58 16.59
CA ARG A 51 9.99 -2.84 16.66
C ARG A 51 10.74 -3.14 15.37
N LEU A 52 10.08 -2.96 14.24
CA LEU A 52 10.62 -3.28 12.92
C LEU A 52 10.45 -2.11 11.95
N ILE A 53 11.49 -1.88 11.16
CA ILE A 53 11.49 -1.01 9.99
C ILE A 53 11.54 -1.95 8.78
N LEU A 54 10.47 -2.01 8.02
CA LEU A 54 10.34 -2.90 6.87
C LEU A 54 10.52 -2.09 5.59
N VAL A 55 11.25 -2.66 4.64
CA VAL A 55 11.35 -2.09 3.29
C VAL A 55 10.78 -3.09 2.28
N THR A 56 9.95 -2.61 1.37
CA THR A 56 9.46 -3.40 0.24
C THR A 56 10.54 -3.55 -0.82
N HIS A 57 11.51 -2.65 -0.88
CA HIS A 57 12.63 -2.71 -1.80
C HIS A 57 13.80 -1.91 -1.25
N TRP A 58 15.01 -2.15 -1.76
CA TRP A 58 16.20 -1.45 -1.30
C TRP A 58 16.46 -0.17 -2.08
N ASN A 59 16.61 0.95 -1.36
CA ASN A 59 17.16 2.21 -1.88
C ASN A 59 17.80 3.02 -0.73
N VAL A 60 18.63 4.00 -1.08
CA VAL A 60 19.38 4.83 -0.11
C VAL A 60 18.49 5.67 0.80
N SER A 61 17.32 6.11 0.29
CA SER A 61 16.40 6.94 1.09
C SER A 61 15.77 6.13 2.23
N HIS A 62 15.40 4.88 1.96
CA HIS A 62 14.91 3.97 3.00
C HIS A 62 16.01 3.59 4.00
N GLU A 63 17.22 3.33 3.53
CA GLU A 63 18.35 3.00 4.40
C GLU A 63 18.65 4.13 5.40
N LYS A 64 18.79 5.37 4.93
CA LYS A 64 19.04 6.53 5.80
C LYS A 64 17.92 6.77 6.81
N ALA A 65 16.67 6.65 6.37
CA ALA A 65 15.54 6.80 7.28
C ALA A 65 15.51 5.68 8.33
N ALA A 66 15.88 4.46 7.95
CA ALA A 66 16.00 3.35 8.87
C ALA A 66 17.12 3.56 9.90
N GLU A 67 18.26 4.13 9.50
CA GLU A 67 19.33 4.49 10.45
C GLU A 67 18.83 5.48 11.51
N THR A 68 18.13 6.54 11.09
CA THR A 68 17.54 7.52 12.03
C THR A 68 16.53 6.86 12.97
N LEU A 69 15.63 6.02 12.45
CA LEU A 69 14.64 5.32 13.28
C LEU A 69 15.29 4.31 14.22
N ARG A 70 16.35 3.63 13.79
CA ARG A 70 17.12 2.71 14.63
C ARG A 70 17.78 3.46 15.80
N GLU A 71 18.38 4.60 15.54
CA GLU A 71 19.01 5.43 16.58
C GLU A 71 17.99 5.97 17.58
N ASN A 72 16.85 6.48 17.08
CA ASN A 72 15.84 7.13 17.93
C ASN A 72 14.91 6.15 18.66
N TRP A 73 14.71 4.93 18.13
CA TRP A 73 13.70 4.00 18.62
C TRP A 73 14.23 2.58 18.92
N GLY A 74 15.47 2.26 18.59
CA GLY A 74 16.03 0.92 18.78
C GLY A 74 15.36 -0.16 17.92
N ALA A 75 14.70 0.23 16.82
CA ALA A 75 14.02 -0.67 15.91
C ALA A 75 15.00 -1.35 14.94
N ARG A 76 14.65 -2.56 14.49
CA ARG A 76 15.50 -3.35 13.57
C ARG A 76 15.07 -3.15 12.12
N LEU A 77 16.03 -2.89 11.24
CA LEU A 77 15.82 -2.85 9.79
C LEU A 77 15.73 -4.26 9.23
N ALA A 78 14.61 -4.56 8.57
CA ALA A 78 14.38 -5.82 7.91
C ALA A 78 14.21 -5.62 6.38
N ALA A 79 14.97 -6.39 5.61
CA ALA A 79 14.99 -6.35 4.16
C ALA A 79 15.11 -7.75 3.57
N HIS A 80 14.82 -7.91 2.27
CA HIS A 80 14.98 -9.19 1.58
C HIS A 80 16.41 -9.74 1.72
N GLU A 81 16.56 -11.06 1.84
CA GLU A 81 17.84 -11.71 2.11
C GLU A 81 18.95 -11.43 1.08
N SER A 82 18.57 -11.04 -0.14
CA SER A 82 19.52 -10.68 -1.20
C SER A 82 20.13 -9.28 -1.05
N VAL A 83 19.71 -8.50 -0.05
CA VAL A 83 20.29 -7.17 0.20
C VAL A 83 21.59 -7.35 0.97
N ASP A 84 22.69 -6.99 0.35
CA ASP A 84 24.01 -7.01 0.95
C ASP A 84 24.37 -5.61 1.49
N ALA A 85 23.81 -5.29 2.65
CA ALA A 85 24.11 -4.06 3.37
C ALA A 85 24.29 -4.36 4.86
N ALA A 86 25.33 -3.79 5.45
CA ALA A 86 25.64 -3.96 6.88
C ALA A 86 24.57 -3.34 7.80
N SER A 87 23.78 -2.42 7.27
CA SER A 87 22.66 -1.77 7.96
C SER A 87 21.45 -2.70 8.17
N VAL A 88 21.38 -3.85 7.48
CA VAL A 88 20.26 -4.80 7.59
C VAL A 88 20.43 -5.71 8.81
N ASP A 89 19.58 -5.50 9.81
CA ASP A 89 19.54 -6.30 11.04
C ASP A 89 18.85 -7.66 10.84
N MET A 90 17.85 -7.71 9.96
CA MET A 90 17.01 -8.89 9.73
C MET A 90 16.85 -9.18 8.23
N ARG A 91 17.25 -10.39 7.81
CA ARG A 91 17.08 -10.86 6.43
C ARG A 91 15.79 -11.65 6.30
N ILE A 92 14.93 -11.21 5.39
CA ILE A 92 13.58 -11.75 5.18
C ILE A 92 13.53 -12.59 3.89
N ARG A 93 12.79 -13.70 3.93
CA ARG A 93 12.53 -14.61 2.81
C ARG A 93 11.06 -14.63 2.39
N ASP A 94 10.82 -15.28 1.25
CA ASP A 94 9.47 -15.58 0.79
C ASP A 94 8.75 -16.49 1.81
N GLU A 95 7.47 -16.20 2.06
CA GLU A 95 6.60 -16.88 3.05
C GLU A 95 6.97 -16.70 4.53
N ASP A 96 7.96 -15.87 4.87
CA ASP A 96 8.23 -15.52 6.26
C ASP A 96 7.02 -14.85 6.93
N VAL A 97 6.94 -15.02 8.26
CA VAL A 97 5.94 -14.35 9.11
C VAL A 97 6.65 -13.47 10.12
N LEU A 98 6.35 -12.18 10.10
CA LEU A 98 6.93 -11.17 10.98
C LEU A 98 5.90 -10.79 12.05
N TYR A 99 6.27 -10.93 13.31
CA TYR A 99 5.38 -10.63 14.44
C TYR A 99 5.69 -9.25 15.05
N PHE A 100 4.64 -8.58 15.51
CA PHE A 100 4.71 -7.36 16.32
C PHE A 100 3.47 -7.34 17.23
N GLY A 101 3.69 -7.51 18.53
CA GLY A 101 2.62 -7.72 19.49
C GLY A 101 1.82 -8.98 19.19
N GLU A 102 0.50 -8.84 19.19
CA GLU A 102 -0.46 -9.89 18.78
C GLU A 102 -0.76 -9.91 17.27
N GLU A 103 -0.13 -9.03 16.50
CA GLU A 103 -0.33 -8.90 15.05
C GLU A 103 0.83 -9.57 14.28
N SER A 104 0.58 -9.94 13.02
CA SER A 104 1.61 -10.52 12.15
C SER A 104 1.47 -10.12 10.69
N LEU A 105 2.60 -10.07 9.98
CA LEU A 105 2.69 -9.85 8.54
C LEU A 105 3.22 -11.09 7.84
N ARG A 106 2.55 -11.51 6.75
CA ARG A 106 3.11 -12.50 5.83
C ARG A 106 3.91 -11.82 4.74
N VAL A 107 5.06 -12.39 4.40
CA VAL A 107 5.95 -11.84 3.39
C VAL A 107 5.85 -12.62 2.09
N PHE A 108 5.79 -11.89 0.98
CA PHE A 108 5.85 -12.46 -0.37
C PHE A 108 6.98 -11.81 -1.14
N HIS A 109 7.90 -12.60 -1.66
CA HIS A 109 8.88 -12.12 -2.60
C HIS A 109 8.18 -11.82 -3.93
N THR A 110 8.24 -10.58 -4.37
CA THR A 110 7.59 -10.09 -5.59
C THR A 110 8.61 -9.36 -6.47
N PRO A 111 9.66 -10.07 -6.96
CA PRO A 111 10.76 -9.48 -7.70
C PRO A 111 10.24 -8.82 -8.97
N GLY A 112 10.41 -7.51 -9.06
CA GLY A 112 9.80 -6.71 -10.09
C GLY A 112 10.66 -5.48 -10.36
N ARG A 113 10.27 -4.34 -9.78
CA ARG A 113 11.02 -3.09 -9.95
C ARG A 113 12.49 -3.26 -9.54
N THR A 114 12.71 -4.01 -8.48
CA THR A 114 14.01 -4.48 -8.01
C THR A 114 13.96 -6.00 -7.82
N PRO A 115 15.10 -6.71 -7.88
CA PRO A 115 15.16 -8.16 -7.61
C PRO A 115 14.86 -8.50 -6.14
N CYS A 116 15.05 -7.54 -5.23
CA CYS A 116 14.77 -7.69 -3.80
C CYS A 116 13.36 -7.25 -3.39
N ALA A 117 12.46 -6.99 -4.34
CA ALA A 117 11.15 -6.46 -4.04
C ALA A 117 10.27 -7.46 -3.27
N LEU A 118 9.61 -7.00 -2.22
CA LEU A 118 8.72 -7.73 -1.32
C LEU A 118 7.31 -7.10 -1.35
N THR A 119 6.32 -7.92 -1.03
CA THR A 119 4.96 -7.52 -0.68
C THR A 119 4.66 -8.03 0.72
N TYR A 120 4.12 -7.17 1.58
CA TYR A 120 3.71 -7.55 2.94
C TYR A 120 2.20 -7.65 3.02
N ALA A 121 1.67 -8.76 3.55
CA ALA A 121 0.24 -8.91 3.80
C ALA A 121 -0.09 -8.80 5.29
N TRP A 122 -1.08 -7.97 5.61
CA TRP A 122 -1.58 -7.78 6.96
C TRP A 122 -3.09 -7.56 6.92
N ASN A 123 -3.83 -8.47 7.55
CA ASN A 123 -5.29 -8.47 7.56
C ASN A 123 -5.86 -8.37 6.12
N ASP A 124 -6.63 -7.33 5.84
CA ASP A 124 -7.29 -7.04 4.56
C ASP A 124 -6.40 -6.23 3.58
N ARG A 125 -5.09 -6.15 3.81
CA ARG A 125 -4.17 -5.25 3.09
C ARG A 125 -2.93 -5.97 2.56
N LEU A 126 -2.50 -5.55 1.36
CA LEU A 126 -1.20 -5.85 0.78
C LEU A 126 -0.41 -4.55 0.58
N PHE A 127 0.79 -4.47 1.14
CA PHE A 127 1.76 -3.40 0.92
C PHE A 127 2.70 -3.81 -0.20
N THR A 128 2.51 -3.23 -1.38
CA THR A 128 3.04 -3.77 -2.64
C THR A 128 4.26 -3.04 -3.19
N GLY A 129 4.78 -2.07 -2.44
CA GLY A 129 5.94 -1.28 -2.79
C GLY A 129 5.82 -0.65 -4.18
N GLU A 130 6.92 -0.59 -4.90
CA GLU A 130 6.93 -0.07 -6.27
C GLU A 130 6.62 -1.13 -7.34
N THR A 131 6.32 -2.39 -6.97
CA THR A 131 6.04 -3.45 -7.96
C THR A 131 4.62 -3.36 -8.50
N ILE A 132 3.62 -3.32 -7.61
CA ILE A 132 2.22 -3.08 -7.95
C ILE A 132 1.86 -1.66 -7.50
N LEU A 133 1.45 -0.83 -8.45
CA LEU A 133 0.96 0.54 -8.23
C LEU A 133 -0.56 0.59 -8.48
N VAL A 134 -1.22 1.68 -8.05
CA VAL A 134 -2.68 1.84 -8.21
C VAL A 134 -3.17 1.66 -9.65
N ARG A 135 -2.37 2.06 -10.65
CA ARG A 135 -2.75 2.01 -12.06
C ARG A 135 -2.20 0.81 -12.83
N GLY A 136 -1.49 -0.10 -12.17
CA GLY A 136 -0.83 -1.22 -12.83
C GLY A 136 0.56 -1.47 -12.29
N LEU A 137 1.35 -2.24 -13.05
CA LEU A 137 2.74 -2.49 -12.71
C LEU A 137 3.62 -1.28 -12.99
N HIS A 138 4.77 -1.21 -12.30
CA HIS A 138 5.76 -0.16 -12.53
C HIS A 138 6.08 0.03 -14.03
N PRO A 139 6.08 1.27 -14.57
CA PRO A 139 6.29 1.52 -16.00
C PRO A 139 7.63 1.02 -16.55
N LYS A 140 8.68 0.93 -15.72
CA LYS A 140 10.00 0.42 -16.15
C LYS A 140 10.06 -1.12 -16.29
N LEU A 141 9.02 -1.86 -15.90
CA LEU A 141 8.96 -3.32 -16.09
C LEU A 141 8.71 -3.68 -17.55
N ARG A 142 9.63 -4.45 -18.15
CA ARG A 142 9.63 -4.82 -19.58
C ARG A 142 10.13 -6.25 -19.80
N GLY A 143 9.87 -6.78 -21.00
CA GLY A 143 10.41 -8.06 -21.46
C GLY A 143 10.05 -9.27 -20.59
N GLN A 144 10.91 -10.28 -20.58
CA GLN A 144 10.68 -11.54 -19.86
C GLN A 144 10.56 -11.35 -18.33
N ALA A 145 11.22 -10.34 -17.76
CA ALA A 145 11.09 -10.01 -16.34
C ALA A 145 9.64 -9.63 -15.99
N LYS A 146 8.97 -8.86 -16.87
CA LYS A 146 7.54 -8.53 -16.71
C LYS A 146 6.66 -9.78 -16.81
N VAL A 147 6.93 -10.68 -17.76
CA VAL A 147 6.14 -11.92 -17.94
C VAL A 147 6.23 -12.82 -16.70
N ARG A 148 7.45 -13.04 -16.19
CA ARG A 148 7.67 -13.84 -14.97
C ARG A 148 6.98 -13.22 -13.75
N LEU A 149 7.10 -11.89 -13.61
CA LEU A 149 6.40 -11.16 -12.55
C LEU A 149 4.89 -11.30 -12.67
N LEU A 150 4.31 -11.18 -13.87
CA LEU A 150 2.87 -11.31 -14.08
C LEU A 150 2.33 -12.67 -13.62
N ALA A 151 3.00 -13.77 -13.98
CA ALA A 151 2.60 -15.10 -13.54
C ALA A 151 2.65 -15.24 -12.00
N ARG A 152 3.73 -14.75 -11.38
CA ARG A 152 3.92 -14.79 -9.93
C ARG A 152 2.91 -13.91 -9.19
N LEU A 153 2.63 -12.71 -9.69
CA LEU A 153 1.63 -11.80 -9.14
C LEU A 153 0.21 -12.36 -9.29
N HIS A 154 -0.11 -12.99 -10.41
CA HIS A 154 -1.41 -13.62 -10.59
C HIS A 154 -1.66 -14.67 -9.50
N ALA A 155 -0.70 -15.60 -9.33
CA ALA A 155 -0.76 -16.64 -8.31
C ALA A 155 -0.81 -16.06 -6.88
N LEU A 156 -0.09 -14.97 -6.61
CA LEU A 156 -0.17 -14.27 -5.32
C LEU A 156 -1.58 -13.71 -5.08
N LEU A 157 -2.12 -12.94 -6.04
CA LEU A 157 -3.41 -12.27 -5.90
C LEU A 157 -4.60 -13.25 -5.87
N GLU A 158 -4.45 -14.48 -6.37
CA GLU A 158 -5.46 -15.55 -6.22
C GLU A 158 -5.61 -16.05 -4.77
N ARG A 159 -4.61 -15.80 -3.91
CA ARG A 159 -4.64 -16.22 -2.50
C ARG A 159 -5.45 -15.28 -1.61
N PHE A 160 -5.92 -14.16 -2.15
CA PHE A 160 -6.60 -13.11 -1.41
C PHE A 160 -7.97 -12.79 -2.02
N PRO A 161 -8.98 -12.42 -1.19
CA PRO A 161 -10.26 -11.93 -1.68
C PRO A 161 -10.12 -10.70 -2.59
N GLU A 162 -11.03 -10.52 -3.54
CA GLU A 162 -10.95 -9.42 -4.51
C GLU A 162 -11.06 -8.01 -3.87
N GLU A 163 -11.72 -7.93 -2.71
CA GLU A 163 -11.84 -6.73 -1.88
C GLU A 163 -10.55 -6.35 -1.13
N THR A 164 -9.53 -7.21 -1.15
CA THR A 164 -8.25 -6.96 -0.48
C THR A 164 -7.63 -5.67 -1.01
N LEU A 165 -7.21 -4.81 -0.10
CA LEU A 165 -6.69 -3.48 -0.41
C LEU A 165 -5.22 -3.56 -0.81
N LEU A 166 -4.85 -2.84 -1.86
CA LEU A 166 -3.48 -2.70 -2.34
C LEU A 166 -2.95 -1.31 -1.98
N TYR A 167 -1.86 -1.28 -1.23
CA TYR A 167 -1.17 -0.11 -0.72
C TYR A 167 0.23 -0.01 -1.35
N PRO A 168 0.42 0.84 -2.38
CA PRO A 168 1.69 0.94 -3.09
C PRO A 168 2.72 1.80 -2.33
N GLY A 169 3.99 1.70 -2.69
CA GLY A 169 5.07 2.53 -2.13
C GLY A 169 5.21 3.92 -2.77
N ALA A 170 4.50 4.18 -3.87
CA ALA A 170 4.56 5.43 -4.61
C ALA A 170 3.21 5.85 -5.24
N GLU A 171 3.00 7.16 -5.33
CA GLU A 171 1.80 7.87 -5.79
C GLU A 171 2.21 9.18 -6.49
N ASN A 172 1.80 9.37 -7.75
CA ASN A 172 2.11 10.60 -8.49
C ASN A 172 0.87 11.29 -9.14
N GLN A 173 -0.35 10.82 -8.88
CA GLN A 173 -1.60 11.21 -9.54
C GLN A 173 -2.85 11.24 -8.63
N GLY A 174 -2.69 11.43 -7.32
CA GLY A 174 -3.75 11.62 -6.34
C GLY A 174 -4.48 10.35 -5.85
N ARG A 175 -4.07 9.13 -6.21
CA ARG A 175 -4.73 7.89 -5.75
C ARG A 175 -3.76 6.99 -4.98
N ARG A 176 -4.04 6.77 -3.70
CA ARG A 176 -3.11 6.12 -2.74
C ARG A 176 -3.47 4.68 -2.35
N LEU A 177 -4.54 4.12 -2.90
CA LEU A 177 -4.94 2.72 -2.71
C LEU A 177 -5.76 2.21 -3.90
N SER A 178 -5.82 0.88 -4.04
CA SER A 178 -6.69 0.13 -4.96
C SER A 178 -7.26 -1.08 -4.23
N SER A 179 -8.16 -1.84 -4.84
CA SER A 179 -8.42 -3.24 -4.48
C SER A 179 -7.79 -4.19 -5.50
N ILE A 180 -7.74 -5.49 -5.20
CA ILE A 180 -7.39 -6.54 -6.16
C ILE A 180 -8.36 -6.52 -7.34
N GLU A 181 -9.67 -6.40 -7.09
CA GLU A 181 -10.69 -6.29 -8.13
C GLU A 181 -10.39 -5.13 -9.09
N GLU A 182 -10.21 -3.93 -8.54
CA GLU A 182 -9.95 -2.73 -9.34
C GLU A 182 -8.65 -2.87 -10.13
N PHE A 183 -7.62 -3.43 -9.49
CA PHE A 183 -6.34 -3.67 -10.14
C PHE A 183 -6.49 -4.64 -11.32
N ARG A 184 -7.19 -5.77 -11.17
CA ARG A 184 -7.44 -6.73 -12.26
C ARG A 184 -8.20 -6.11 -13.42
N ARG A 185 -9.29 -5.37 -13.13
CA ARG A 185 -10.10 -4.67 -14.16
C ARG A 185 -9.26 -3.68 -14.99
N ARG A 186 -8.28 -3.00 -14.37
CA ARG A 186 -7.48 -1.96 -15.03
C ARG A 186 -6.18 -2.45 -15.67
N SER A 187 -5.53 -3.43 -15.06
CA SER A 187 -4.16 -3.85 -15.42
C SER A 187 -4.08 -4.78 -16.63
N GLN A 188 -5.22 -5.19 -17.18
CA GLN A 188 -5.33 -6.28 -18.17
C GLN A 188 -4.75 -7.61 -17.66
N LEU A 189 -4.50 -7.77 -16.35
CA LEU A 189 -4.34 -9.09 -15.73
C LEU A 189 -5.71 -9.77 -15.66
N GLY A 190 -6.13 -10.36 -16.78
CA GLY A 190 -7.20 -11.36 -16.86
C GLY A 190 -8.61 -10.85 -16.57
N THR A 191 -9.40 -10.68 -17.62
CA THR A 191 -10.87 -10.75 -17.53
C THR A 191 -11.28 -12.14 -17.05
N GLY A 192 -11.45 -12.32 -15.74
CA GLY A 192 -11.95 -13.55 -15.12
C GLY A 192 -12.76 -13.33 -13.84
N GLY A 193 -12.98 -12.08 -13.41
CA GLY A 193 -13.80 -11.77 -12.24
C GLY A 193 -15.28 -11.64 -12.61
N ASP A 194 -16.11 -12.54 -12.10
CA ASP A 194 -17.56 -12.49 -12.22
C ASP A 194 -18.11 -11.23 -11.52
N SER A 195 -18.33 -10.19 -12.31
CA SER A 195 -18.91 -8.93 -11.85
C SER A 195 -20.32 -9.11 -11.27
N ALA A 196 -21.03 -10.20 -11.62
CA ALA A 196 -22.33 -10.51 -11.06
C ALA A 196 -22.22 -11.00 -9.61
N GLY A 197 -21.22 -11.85 -9.30
CA GLY A 197 -20.94 -12.31 -7.94
C GLY A 197 -20.61 -11.19 -6.95
N PHE A 198 -19.88 -10.15 -7.39
CA PHE A 198 -19.62 -8.96 -6.57
C PHE A 198 -20.91 -8.18 -6.25
N LEU A 199 -21.73 -7.89 -7.26
CA LEU A 199 -22.99 -7.16 -7.09
C LEU A 199 -23.99 -7.94 -6.23
N GLN A 200 -24.00 -9.27 -6.32
CA GLN A 200 -24.86 -10.11 -5.51
C GLN A 200 -24.44 -10.08 -4.03
N ARG A 201 -23.13 -10.18 -3.73
CA ARG A 201 -22.60 -10.15 -2.34
C ARG A 201 -22.87 -8.83 -1.63
N TYR A 202 -22.76 -7.70 -2.33
CA TYR A 202 -22.89 -6.35 -1.73
C TYR A 202 -24.22 -5.64 -2.06
N SER A 203 -25.19 -6.35 -2.63
CA SER A 203 -26.54 -5.84 -2.91
C SER A 203 -27.21 -5.22 -1.68
N HIS A 204 -26.90 -5.71 -0.48
CA HIS A 204 -27.41 -5.23 0.79
C HIS A 204 -26.79 -3.89 1.27
N LEU A 205 -25.65 -3.48 0.70
CA LEU A 205 -25.00 -2.19 0.99
C LEU A 205 -25.36 -1.10 -0.03
N LEU A 206 -25.96 -1.49 -1.15
CA LEU A 206 -26.39 -0.54 -2.17
C LEU A 206 -27.75 0.06 -1.75
N PRO A 207 -27.90 1.40 -1.75
CA PRO A 207 -29.19 2.02 -1.45
C PRO A 207 -30.22 1.53 -2.48
N ASN A 208 -31.34 1.02 -1.99
CA ASN A 208 -32.44 0.45 -2.77
C ASN A 208 -32.81 1.37 -3.95
N LYS A 209 -32.36 1.03 -5.17
CA LYS A 209 -32.86 1.68 -6.40
C LYS A 209 -34.15 1.00 -6.84
N ASN A 210 -35.18 1.15 -6.02
CA ASN A 210 -36.57 1.08 -6.47
C ASN A 210 -37.13 2.50 -6.47
N VAL A 211 -36.75 3.28 -7.47
CA VAL A 211 -37.53 4.44 -7.90
C VAL A 211 -37.64 4.42 -9.42
N ALA A 212 -38.85 4.04 -9.85
CA ALA A 212 -39.57 4.43 -11.06
C ALA A 212 -38.92 4.22 -12.44
N LYS A 213 -39.44 3.21 -13.14
CA LYS A 213 -39.81 3.36 -14.56
C LYS A 213 -40.85 4.49 -14.65
N GLN A 214 -40.50 5.61 -15.30
CA GLN A 214 -41.38 6.37 -16.19
C GLN A 214 -40.52 7.40 -16.92
N GLY A 215 -40.66 7.46 -18.24
CA GLY A 215 -39.81 8.24 -19.11
C GLY A 215 -40.14 9.73 -19.05
N GLU A 216 -39.13 10.57 -19.28
CA GLU A 216 -39.28 11.85 -19.94
C GLU A 216 -37.92 12.34 -20.45
N LYS A 217 -37.90 12.77 -21.71
CA LYS A 217 -36.76 13.45 -22.36
C LYS A 217 -36.55 14.81 -21.68
N VAL A 218 -35.39 15.09 -21.09
CA VAL A 218 -34.89 16.48 -21.00
C VAL A 218 -33.36 16.54 -21.17
N ARG A 219 -32.97 17.61 -21.87
CA ARG A 219 -31.70 18.11 -22.41
C ARG A 219 -30.41 17.88 -21.62
N ALA A 220 -29.34 17.84 -22.41
CA ALA A 220 -27.94 17.92 -22.02
C ALA A 220 -27.61 19.19 -21.23
N GLU A 221 -27.02 19.02 -20.05
CA GLU A 221 -26.16 20.03 -19.44
C GLU A 221 -24.86 19.39 -18.97
N LYS A 222 -23.75 20.02 -19.41
CA LYS A 222 -22.39 19.74 -18.99
C LYS A 222 -22.25 20.07 -17.50
N ASN A 223 -21.88 19.11 -16.67
CA ASN A 223 -21.17 19.39 -15.42
C ASN A 223 -20.03 18.40 -15.22
N LEU A 224 -18.88 18.78 -15.78
CA LEU A 224 -17.58 18.19 -15.53
C LEU A 224 -17.06 18.80 -14.21
N HIS A 225 -17.16 18.09 -13.10
CA HIS A 225 -16.55 18.53 -11.84
C HIS A 225 -15.01 18.49 -11.95
N ARG A 226 -14.44 19.64 -12.26
CA ARG A 226 -13.03 19.97 -12.03
C ARG A 226 -12.88 20.38 -10.57
N TYR A 227 -12.07 19.66 -9.80
CA TYR A 227 -11.44 20.21 -8.59
C TYR A 227 -9.95 20.42 -8.89
N GLY A 228 -9.59 21.69 -9.09
CA GLY A 228 -8.23 22.21 -9.00
C GLY A 228 -8.15 23.21 -7.83
N PRO A 229 -6.94 23.50 -7.33
CA PRO A 229 -6.77 24.18 -6.05
C PRO A 229 -7.00 25.70 -6.20
N GLY A 230 -8.03 26.20 -5.53
CA GLY A 230 -8.35 27.62 -5.40
C GLY A 230 -8.17 28.06 -3.96
N LYS A 231 -7.39 29.14 -3.81
CA LYS A 231 -6.89 29.73 -2.56
C LYS A 231 -7.99 30.23 -1.61
N ASN A 232 -7.57 30.40 -0.35
CA ASN A 232 -8.17 31.15 0.75
C ASN A 232 -9.25 30.43 1.58
N VAL A 233 -8.82 29.82 2.68
CA VAL A 233 -9.65 29.67 3.88
C VAL A 233 -8.93 30.39 5.03
N PRO A 234 -9.59 31.32 5.75
CA PRO A 234 -8.95 32.13 6.78
C PRO A 234 -8.60 31.30 8.03
N ALA A 235 -7.51 31.69 8.69
CA ALA A 235 -7.17 31.22 10.02
C ALA A 235 -8.21 31.70 11.05
N SER A 236 -8.64 30.82 11.94
CA SER A 236 -9.31 31.21 13.18
C SER A 236 -9.05 30.20 14.28
N LEU A 237 -8.24 30.68 15.23
CA LEU A 237 -8.16 30.46 16.69
C LEU A 237 -8.25 29.03 17.25
#